data_AF-G0WF06-F1
#
_entry.id   AF-G0WF06-F1
#
_cell.length_a   1.000
_cell.length_b   1.000
_cell.length_c   1.000
_cell.angle_alpha   90.00
_cell.angle_beta   90.00
_cell.angle_gamma   90.00
#
_symmetry.space_group_name_H-M   'P 1'
#
loop_
_entity.id
_entity.type
_entity.pdbx_description
1 polymer ?
#
loop_
_entity_poly.entity_id
_entity_poly.type
_entity_poly.pdbx_seq_one_letter_code
_entity_poly.pdbx_strand_id
1 'polypeptide(L)'
;MYPIITRSVPVQLGRRIAKPSLTLTLRTVVANNGSKRWASSVNSLTKTQLPFTYSPNGPKIVKYTKDHEWIAAHEDGIAFIGISKYASDSLGDATYIELPEVDTIIEEGESMGSVESVKSASEIYQPVKGEVVEVNTELENKPQLINQDPMGLGWIAKIKLDSMNDIDSSDKLLSLDQYEESLKHDD
;
A
#
# COMPACT_ATOMS: atom_id res chain seq x y z
N MET A 1 72.56 19.99 -5.86
CA MET A 1 73.04 20.67 -7.07
C MET A 1 71.81 21.16 -7.83
N TYR A 2 71.50 22.45 -7.75
CA TYR A 2 70.43 23.09 -8.53
C TYR A 2 70.96 23.46 -9.92
N PRO A 3 70.06 23.56 -10.92
CA PRO A 3 69.99 24.86 -11.59
C PRO A 3 68.56 25.38 -11.84
N ILE A 4 68.52 26.71 -11.92
CA ILE A 4 67.40 27.64 -12.09
C ILE A 4 67.22 27.93 -13.58
N ILE A 5 66.00 27.90 -14.15
CA ILE A 5 65.72 28.60 -15.42
C ILE A 5 64.32 29.25 -15.42
N THR A 6 64.38 30.57 -15.23
CA THR A 6 63.66 31.71 -15.85
C THR A 6 62.14 31.71 -16.10
N ARG A 7 61.53 32.77 -15.54
CA ARG A 7 60.19 33.32 -15.78
C ARG A 7 59.98 33.77 -17.23
N SER A 8 58.73 33.64 -17.70
CA SER A 8 58.15 34.50 -18.74
C SER A 8 56.70 34.81 -18.37
N VAL A 9 56.39 36.11 -18.26
CA VAL A 9 55.03 36.65 -18.12
C VAL A 9 54.74 37.41 -19.41
N PRO A 10 53.56 37.24 -20.02
CA PRO A 10 53.03 38.25 -20.92
C PRO A 10 51.83 38.97 -20.30
N VAL A 11 51.92 40.30 -20.28
CA VAL A 11 50.84 41.27 -20.09
C VAL A 11 50.37 41.72 -21.48
N GLN A 12 49.07 41.64 -21.77
CA GLN A 12 48.40 42.50 -22.75
C GLN A 12 46.87 42.45 -22.50
N LEU A 13 46.30 43.49 -21.89
CA LEU A 13 45.65 44.66 -22.50
C LEU A 13 44.33 44.36 -23.25
N GLY A 14 43.23 44.41 -22.50
CA GLY A 14 42.08 45.31 -22.71
C GLY A 14 41.34 45.38 -24.05
N ARG A 15 40.01 45.30 -23.89
CA ARG A 15 38.90 45.83 -24.73
C ARG A 15 38.38 44.91 -25.83
N ARG A 16 37.14 44.44 -25.65
CA ARG A 16 35.93 45.05 -26.23
C ARG A 16 34.70 44.25 -25.80
N ILE A 17 33.69 44.96 -25.31
CA ILE A 17 32.34 44.45 -25.07
C ILE A 17 31.69 44.25 -26.44
N ALA A 18 31.31 43.02 -26.77
CA ALA A 18 30.41 42.72 -27.87
C ALA A 18 29.45 41.62 -27.40
N LYS A 19 28.17 41.98 -27.24
CA LYS A 19 27.07 41.04 -27.00
C LYS A 19 26.69 40.41 -28.35
N PRO A 20 26.61 39.07 -28.48
CA PRO A 20 25.84 38.46 -29.55
C PRO A 20 24.52 37.90 -29.00
N SER A 21 23.45 38.54 -29.47
CA SER A 21 22.15 37.98 -29.85
C SER A 21 21.78 36.59 -29.31
N LEU A 22 20.74 36.56 -28.47
CA LEU A 22 19.98 35.37 -28.11
C LEU A 22 19.37 34.76 -29.37
N THR A 23 19.98 33.72 -29.92
CA THR A 23 19.30 32.87 -30.90
C THR A 23 18.51 31.85 -30.10
N LEU A 24 17.20 32.08 -30.00
CA LEU A 24 16.25 31.13 -29.42
C LEU A 24 16.16 29.93 -30.36
N THR A 25 17.01 28.92 -30.17
CA THR A 25 16.79 27.63 -30.82
C THR A 25 15.55 27.04 -30.19
N LEU A 26 14.46 26.98 -30.95
CA LEU A 26 13.30 26.15 -30.63
C LEU A 26 13.80 24.70 -30.55
N ARG A 27 14.19 24.27 -29.34
CA ARG A 27 14.20 22.84 -29.04
C ARG A 27 12.74 22.43 -29.11
N THR A 28 12.40 21.62 -30.09
CA THR A 28 11.15 20.87 -30.13
C THR A 28 10.96 20.25 -28.75
N VAL A 29 9.98 20.75 -28.00
CA VAL A 29 9.50 20.08 -26.81
C VAL A 29 8.85 18.81 -27.32
N VAL A 30 9.57 17.70 -27.23
CA VAL A 30 8.93 16.39 -27.26
C VAL A 30 8.00 16.39 -26.07
N ALA A 31 6.70 16.42 -26.36
CA ALA A 31 5.66 16.23 -25.36
C ALA A 31 5.97 14.91 -24.63
N ASN A 32 6.40 15.01 -23.37
CA ASN A 32 6.51 13.86 -22.51
C ASN A 32 5.08 13.46 -22.14
N ASN A 33 4.48 12.63 -22.99
CA ASN A 33 3.17 12.06 -22.77
C ASN A 33 3.23 11.20 -21.50
N GLY A 34 2.69 11.73 -20.41
CA GLY A 34 2.01 10.96 -19.38
C GLY A 34 2.81 9.83 -18.71
N SER A 35 3.98 10.10 -18.17
CA SER A 35 4.43 9.29 -17.03
C SER A 35 3.73 9.83 -15.78
N LYS A 36 2.47 9.42 -15.54
CA LYS A 36 1.88 9.44 -14.21
C LYS A 36 2.91 8.76 -13.30
N ARG A 37 3.61 9.57 -12.50
CA ARG A 37 4.50 9.08 -11.46
C ARG A 37 3.58 8.38 -10.48
N TRP A 38 3.44 7.06 -10.62
CA TRP A 38 2.68 6.22 -9.72
C TRP A 38 3.25 6.47 -8.31
N ALA A 39 2.59 7.29 -7.52
CA ALA A 39 2.72 7.16 -6.08
C ALA A 39 2.14 5.77 -5.81
N SER A 40 2.97 4.85 -5.33
CA SER A 40 2.48 3.57 -4.84
C SER A 40 1.41 3.90 -3.79
N SER A 41 0.19 3.42 -4.00
CA SER A 41 -0.87 3.63 -3.02
C SER A 41 -0.43 3.11 -1.65
N VAL A 42 -0.69 3.86 -0.59
CA VAL A 42 -0.44 3.38 0.78
C VAL A 42 -1.37 2.23 1.18
N ASN A 43 -2.48 2.05 0.44
CA ASN A 43 -3.38 0.91 0.57
C ASN A 43 -2.95 -0.27 -0.32
N SER A 44 -1.91 -0.15 -1.15
CA SER A 44 -1.45 -1.27 -1.97
C SER A 44 -0.58 -2.23 -1.18
N LEU A 45 -0.85 -3.54 -1.35
CA LEU A 45 0.04 -4.60 -0.90
C LEU A 45 1.35 -4.57 -1.70
N THR A 46 2.46 -4.54 -0.98
CA THR A 46 3.82 -4.56 -1.54
C THR A 46 4.39 -5.97 -1.57
N LYS A 47 5.31 -6.24 -2.50
CA LYS A 47 5.93 -7.57 -2.67
C LYS A 47 6.76 -8.06 -1.46
N THR A 48 7.02 -7.17 -0.51
CA THR A 48 7.78 -7.45 0.71
C THR A 48 6.88 -7.77 1.90
N GLN A 49 5.56 -7.53 1.80
CA GLN A 49 4.61 -7.77 2.87
C GLN A 49 4.18 -9.24 2.92
N LEU A 50 3.76 -9.67 4.11
CA LEU A 50 3.49 -11.07 4.41
C LEU A 50 2.50 -11.72 3.43
N PRO A 51 1.35 -11.11 3.07
CA PRO A 51 0.45 -11.69 2.08
C PRO A 51 1.15 -11.97 0.74
N PHE A 52 2.05 -11.09 0.26
CA PHE A 52 2.80 -11.35 -0.96
C PHE A 52 3.86 -12.44 -0.83
N THR A 53 4.49 -12.55 0.34
CA THR A 53 5.56 -13.54 0.58
C THR A 53 5.04 -14.91 0.99
N TYR A 54 3.75 -15.04 1.33
CA TYR A 54 3.12 -16.30 1.72
C TYR A 54 3.26 -17.39 0.65
N SER A 55 3.12 -17.03 -0.63
CA SER A 55 3.29 -17.92 -1.78
C SER A 55 4.31 -17.33 -2.76
N PRO A 56 5.11 -18.16 -3.47
CA PRO A 56 6.06 -17.68 -4.48
C PRO A 56 5.40 -16.85 -5.60
N ASN A 57 4.09 -17.06 -5.84
CA ASN A 57 3.33 -16.36 -6.86
C ASN A 57 2.56 -15.13 -6.33
N GLY A 58 2.61 -14.87 -5.02
CA GLY A 58 1.80 -13.84 -4.36
C GLY A 58 0.28 -14.13 -4.39
N PRO A 59 -0.55 -13.16 -3.96
CA PRO A 59 -1.99 -13.25 -4.11
C PRO A 59 -2.38 -13.14 -5.59
N LYS A 60 -3.37 -13.93 -6.01
CA LYS A 60 -3.98 -13.85 -7.34
C LYS A 60 -4.97 -12.69 -7.42
N ILE A 61 -5.68 -12.43 -6.32
CA ILE A 61 -6.73 -11.42 -6.24
C ILE A 61 -6.49 -10.60 -4.98
N VAL A 62 -6.53 -9.27 -5.12
CA VAL A 62 -6.55 -8.33 -4.00
C VAL A 62 -7.74 -7.40 -4.20
N LYS A 63 -8.61 -7.35 -3.21
CA LYS A 63 -9.83 -6.52 -3.22
C LYS A 63 -10.01 -5.82 -1.89
N TYR A 64 -10.89 -4.81 -1.90
CA TYR A 64 -11.24 -4.00 -0.74
C TYR A 64 -12.76 -3.94 -0.59
N THR A 65 -13.23 -3.72 0.62
CA THR A 65 -14.65 -3.45 0.90
C THR A 65 -14.88 -1.94 1.03
N LYS A 66 -16.15 -1.54 1.08
CA LYS A 66 -16.50 -0.15 1.45
C LYS A 66 -16.23 0.15 2.91
N ASP A 67 -16.35 -0.85 3.77
CA ASP A 67 -16.08 -0.78 5.21
C ASP A 67 -14.58 -0.85 5.55
N HIS A 68 -13.72 -0.79 4.52
CA HIS A 68 -12.28 -0.59 4.59
C HIS A 68 -11.46 -1.81 5.05
N GLU A 69 -11.99 -3.02 4.87
CA GLU A 69 -11.21 -4.25 4.89
C GLU A 69 -10.54 -4.51 3.54
N TRP A 70 -9.44 -5.26 3.57
CA TRP A 70 -8.82 -5.84 2.38
C TRP A 70 -8.81 -7.36 2.47
N ILE A 71 -8.91 -8.01 1.31
CA ILE A 71 -8.77 -9.45 1.15
C ILE A 71 -7.73 -9.76 0.06
N ALA A 72 -6.80 -10.66 0.37
CA ALA A 72 -5.74 -11.10 -0.54
C ALA A 72 -5.77 -12.63 -0.69
N ALA A 73 -6.31 -13.11 -1.81
CA ALA A 73 -6.54 -14.53 -2.06
C ALA A 73 -5.44 -15.19 -2.89
N HIS A 74 -5.08 -16.41 -2.51
CA HIS A 74 -4.00 -17.20 -3.09
C HIS A 74 -4.52 -18.42 -3.86
N GLU A 75 -3.66 -18.99 -4.70
CA GLU A 75 -4.02 -20.12 -5.59
C GLU A 75 -4.35 -21.42 -4.85
N ASP A 76 -3.92 -21.56 -3.61
CA ASP A 76 -4.21 -22.69 -2.72
C ASP A 76 -5.57 -22.55 -2.02
N GLY A 77 -6.32 -21.47 -2.27
CA GLY A 77 -7.62 -21.20 -1.66
C GLY A 77 -7.54 -20.48 -0.31
N ILE A 78 -6.34 -20.12 0.16
CA ILE A 78 -6.17 -19.31 1.37
C ILE A 78 -6.28 -17.83 1.02
N ALA A 79 -7.00 -17.06 1.84
CA ALA A 79 -7.05 -15.62 1.74
C ALA A 79 -6.71 -14.95 3.06
N PHE A 80 -5.90 -13.89 3.00
CA PHE A 80 -5.61 -13.02 4.12
C PHE A 80 -6.64 -11.90 4.19
N ILE A 81 -7.04 -11.55 5.41
CA ILE A 81 -7.92 -10.40 5.69
C ILE A 81 -7.23 -9.46 6.67
N GLY A 82 -7.42 -8.15 6.48
CA GLY A 82 -7.03 -7.11 7.43
C GLY A 82 -7.75 -5.80 7.12
N ILE A 83 -7.39 -4.72 7.81
CA ILE A 83 -7.93 -3.38 7.56
C ILE A 83 -6.99 -2.52 6.72
N SER A 84 -7.54 -1.60 5.93
CA SER A 84 -6.77 -0.72 5.07
C SER A 84 -5.95 0.31 5.86
N LYS A 85 -4.99 0.96 5.19
CA LYS A 85 -4.25 2.07 5.79
C LYS A 85 -5.18 3.23 6.16
N TYR A 86 -6.20 3.49 5.35
CA TYR A 86 -7.21 4.51 5.64
C TYR A 86 -7.96 4.20 6.95
N ALA A 87 -8.47 2.97 7.12
CA ALA A 87 -9.15 2.55 8.35
C ALA A 87 -8.24 2.67 9.58
N SER A 88 -7.01 2.18 9.46
CA SER A 88 -5.98 2.29 10.51
C SER A 88 -5.76 3.74 10.95
N ASP A 89 -5.69 4.69 10.01
CA ASP A 89 -5.45 6.10 10.32
C ASP A 89 -6.65 6.76 11.00
N SER A 90 -7.86 6.38 10.59
CA SER A 90 -9.11 6.86 11.17
C SER A 90 -9.37 6.33 12.59
N LEU A 91 -8.92 5.11 12.88
CA LEU A 91 -9.08 4.47 14.19
C LEU A 91 -8.28 5.20 15.29
N GLY A 92 -7.09 5.68 14.95
CA GLY A 92 -6.06 6.07 15.93
C GLY A 92 -5.31 4.86 16.50
N ASP A 93 -4.48 5.10 17.52
CA ASP A 93 -3.58 4.06 18.07
C ASP A 93 -4.38 2.91 18.71
N ALA A 94 -4.32 1.74 18.09
CA ALA A 94 -5.01 0.54 18.54
C ALA A 94 -4.47 0.08 19.90
N THR A 95 -5.40 -0.21 20.79
CA THR A 95 -5.14 -0.68 22.16
C THR A 95 -5.68 -2.07 22.43
N TYR A 96 -6.62 -2.55 21.61
CA TYR A 96 -7.21 -3.87 21.74
C TYR A 96 -7.68 -4.38 20.37
N ILE A 97 -7.68 -5.70 20.21
CA ILE A 97 -8.28 -6.38 19.07
C ILE A 97 -8.99 -7.64 19.58
N GLU A 98 -10.17 -7.90 19.03
CA GLU A 98 -10.88 -9.16 19.14
C GLU A 98 -10.65 -9.95 17.86
N LEU A 99 -10.02 -11.11 17.98
CA LEU A 99 -9.76 -12.01 16.85
C LEU A 99 -10.88 -13.06 16.74
N PRO A 100 -11.18 -13.56 15.53
CA PRO A 100 -12.14 -14.64 15.37
C PRO A 100 -11.61 -15.96 15.95
N GLU A 101 -12.52 -16.91 16.18
CA GLU A 101 -12.15 -18.28 16.53
C GLU A 101 -11.73 -19.07 15.28
N VAL A 102 -10.59 -19.78 15.38
CA VAL A 102 -10.16 -20.73 14.35
C VAL A 102 -11.18 -21.88 14.22
N ASP A 103 -11.32 -22.44 13.03
CA ASP A 103 -12.30 -23.46 12.63
C ASP A 103 -13.76 -22.96 12.60
N THR A 104 -13.97 -21.63 12.64
CA THR A 104 -15.30 -21.01 12.49
C THR A 104 -15.58 -20.66 11.03
N ILE A 105 -16.77 -21.02 10.55
CA ILE A 105 -17.30 -20.54 9.25
C ILE A 105 -18.06 -19.24 9.50
N ILE A 106 -17.66 -18.18 8.82
CA ILE A 106 -18.27 -16.86 8.93
C ILE A 106 -18.85 -16.49 7.56
N GLU A 107 -20.11 -16.06 7.54
CA GLU A 107 -20.81 -15.66 6.31
C GLU A 107 -20.40 -14.25 5.86
N GLU A 108 -20.63 -13.93 4.59
CA GLU A 108 -20.35 -12.60 4.06
C GLU A 108 -21.10 -11.50 4.83
N GLY A 109 -20.37 -10.48 5.29
CA GLY A 109 -20.93 -9.34 6.02
C GLY A 109 -21.20 -9.60 7.50
N GLU A 110 -20.91 -10.79 8.02
CA GLU A 110 -20.89 -11.03 9.46
C GLU A 110 -19.60 -10.49 10.09
N SER A 111 -19.67 -10.07 11.35
CA SER A 111 -18.48 -9.63 12.09
C SER A 111 -17.56 -10.82 12.35
N MET A 112 -16.28 -10.64 12.06
CA MET A 112 -15.22 -11.59 12.40
C MET A 112 -14.40 -11.14 13.62
N GLY A 113 -14.74 -9.98 14.21
CA GLY A 113 -14.00 -9.40 15.32
C GLY A 113 -14.05 -7.88 15.30
N SER A 114 -13.28 -7.26 16.17
CA SER A 114 -13.31 -5.81 16.36
C SER A 114 -11.92 -5.26 16.68
N VAL A 115 -11.67 -3.99 16.37
CA VAL A 115 -10.46 -3.28 16.74
C VAL A 115 -10.83 -2.01 17.50
N GLU A 116 -10.14 -1.76 18.61
CA GLU A 116 -10.40 -0.63 19.50
C GLU A 116 -9.16 0.21 19.74
N SER A 117 -9.38 1.52 19.83
CA SER A 117 -8.44 2.53 20.31
C SER A 117 -9.04 3.31 21.47
N VAL A 118 -8.26 4.26 22.00
CA VAL A 118 -8.77 5.23 23.00
C VAL A 118 -9.84 6.17 22.41
N LYS A 119 -9.96 6.24 21.08
CA LYS A 119 -10.85 7.19 20.39
C LYS A 119 -12.08 6.54 19.75
N SER A 120 -11.95 5.30 19.31
CA SER A 120 -12.95 4.62 18.49
C SER A 120 -12.89 3.11 18.69
N ALA A 121 -14.01 2.45 18.40
CA ALA A 121 -14.11 1.01 18.25
C ALA A 121 -14.75 0.74 16.88
N SER A 122 -14.28 -0.28 16.17
CA SER A 122 -14.83 -0.64 14.86
C SER A 122 -14.86 -2.15 14.69
N GLU A 123 -16.01 -2.65 14.30
CA GLU A 123 -16.19 -4.04 13.86
C GLU A 123 -15.43 -4.26 12.54
N ILE A 124 -14.98 -5.50 12.33
CA ILE A 124 -14.33 -5.96 11.11
C ILE A 124 -15.25 -7.01 10.49
N TYR A 125 -15.65 -6.79 9.25
CA TYR A 125 -16.60 -7.67 8.58
C TYR A 125 -15.93 -8.63 7.61
N GLN A 126 -16.48 -9.84 7.53
CA GLN A 126 -16.04 -10.88 6.61
C GLN A 126 -16.39 -10.47 5.14
N PRO A 127 -15.40 -10.29 4.24
CA PRO A 127 -15.67 -9.81 2.88
C PRO A 127 -16.37 -10.83 1.97
N VAL A 128 -16.17 -12.12 2.25
CA VAL A 128 -16.78 -13.27 1.56
C VAL A 128 -16.87 -14.44 2.54
N LYS A 129 -17.83 -15.35 2.33
CA LYS A 129 -17.92 -16.57 3.14
C LYS A 129 -16.60 -17.33 3.16
N GLY A 130 -16.20 -17.82 4.34
CA GLY A 130 -15.03 -18.68 4.48
C GLY A 130 -14.85 -19.24 5.88
N GLU A 131 -13.98 -20.24 6.00
CA GLU A 131 -13.58 -20.87 7.26
C GLU A 131 -12.28 -20.23 7.77
N VAL A 132 -12.26 -19.76 9.01
CA VAL A 132 -11.04 -19.21 9.64
C VAL A 132 -10.06 -20.35 9.92
N VAL A 133 -8.87 -20.29 9.31
CA VAL A 133 -7.84 -21.33 9.47
C VAL A 133 -6.64 -20.88 10.31
N GLU A 134 -6.44 -19.57 10.45
CA GLU A 134 -5.36 -19.00 11.25
C GLU A 134 -5.70 -17.57 11.65
N VAL A 135 -5.27 -17.15 12.83
CA VAL A 135 -5.39 -15.77 13.30
C VAL A 135 -4.04 -15.23 13.74
N ASN A 136 -3.86 -13.91 13.64
CA ASN A 136 -2.62 -13.26 14.02
C ASN A 136 -2.57 -13.00 15.53
N THR A 137 -2.22 -14.03 16.30
CA THR A 137 -2.10 -13.96 17.78
C THR A 137 -1.08 -12.93 18.28
N GLU A 138 -0.18 -12.42 17.42
CA GLU A 138 0.70 -11.31 17.81
C GLU A 138 -0.07 -10.03 18.14
N LEU A 139 -1.24 -9.82 17.51
CA LEU A 139 -2.05 -8.62 17.69
C LEU A 139 -2.67 -8.52 19.09
N GLU A 140 -2.86 -9.63 19.80
CA GLU A 140 -3.33 -9.63 21.20
C GLU A 140 -2.33 -8.91 22.13
N ASN A 141 -1.03 -9.08 21.85
CA ASN A 141 0.05 -8.49 22.63
C ASN A 141 0.58 -7.19 22.03
N LYS A 142 0.35 -6.97 20.73
CA LYS A 142 0.84 -5.82 19.96
C LYS A 142 -0.23 -5.29 19.00
N PRO A 143 -1.36 -4.78 19.52
CA PRO A 143 -2.46 -4.28 18.68
C PRO A 143 -2.02 -3.15 17.75
N GLN A 144 -0.96 -2.42 18.10
CA GLN A 144 -0.39 -1.32 17.31
C GLN A 144 0.19 -1.78 15.96
N LEU A 145 0.40 -3.09 15.74
CA LEU A 145 0.76 -3.61 14.42
C LEU A 145 -0.29 -3.29 13.35
N ILE A 146 -1.57 -3.19 13.75
CA ILE A 146 -2.65 -2.70 12.88
C ILE A 146 -2.34 -1.30 12.35
N ASN A 147 -1.73 -0.43 13.16
CA ASN A 147 -1.37 0.92 12.71
C ASN A 147 -0.04 0.98 11.98
N GLN A 148 0.94 0.17 12.39
CA GLN A 148 2.31 0.22 11.89
C GLN A 148 2.46 -0.40 10.50
N ASP A 149 1.79 -1.53 10.24
CA ASP A 149 1.83 -2.24 8.96
C ASP A 149 0.47 -2.88 8.64
N PRO A 150 -0.61 -2.09 8.46
CA PRO A 150 -1.99 -2.58 8.25
C PRO A 150 -2.12 -3.53 7.07
N MET A 151 -1.30 -3.31 6.04
CA MET A 151 -1.28 -4.08 4.80
C MET A 151 -0.28 -5.26 4.87
N GLY A 152 0.36 -5.51 6.00
CA GLY A 152 1.40 -6.54 6.13
C GLY A 152 1.28 -7.32 7.42
N LEU A 153 2.12 -7.00 8.40
CA LEU A 153 2.13 -7.65 9.72
C LEU A 153 0.84 -7.41 10.53
N GLY A 154 0.01 -6.44 10.14
CA GLY A 154 -1.32 -6.18 10.68
C GLY A 154 -2.44 -7.03 10.09
N TRP A 155 -2.15 -8.11 9.34
CA TRP A 155 -3.17 -9.07 8.93
C TRP A 155 -3.88 -9.67 10.15
N ILE A 156 -5.18 -9.95 10.04
CA ILE A 156 -6.04 -10.32 11.18
C ILE A 156 -6.32 -11.82 11.17
N ALA A 157 -6.81 -12.33 10.05
CA ALA A 157 -7.08 -13.75 9.87
C ALA A 157 -6.69 -14.24 8.49
N LYS A 158 -6.45 -15.55 8.41
CA LYS A 158 -6.47 -16.32 7.16
C LYS A 158 -7.76 -17.10 7.13
N ILE A 159 -8.43 -17.06 5.99
CA ILE A 159 -9.60 -17.88 5.73
C ILE A 159 -9.33 -18.85 4.59
N LYS A 160 -10.01 -19.98 4.61
CA LYS A 160 -10.13 -20.90 3.50
C LYS A 160 -11.41 -20.59 2.75
N LEU A 161 -11.26 -20.32 1.45
CA LEU A 161 -12.36 -20.03 0.54
C LEU A 161 -12.95 -21.32 -0.02
N ASP A 162 -14.26 -21.33 -0.22
CA ASP A 162 -14.93 -22.37 -1.02
C ASP A 162 -14.59 -22.20 -2.52
N SER A 163 -14.54 -20.96 -3.00
CA SER A 163 -14.18 -20.63 -4.38
C SER A 163 -13.59 -19.23 -4.50
N MET A 164 -12.49 -19.09 -5.26
CA MET A 164 -11.94 -17.76 -5.61
C MET A 164 -12.89 -16.94 -6.48
N ASN A 165 -13.84 -17.58 -7.16
CA ASN A 165 -14.83 -16.89 -7.99
C ASN A 165 -15.74 -16.00 -7.15
N ASP A 166 -15.94 -16.32 -5.86
CA ASP A 166 -16.77 -15.52 -4.95
C ASP A 166 -16.16 -14.13 -4.73
N ILE A 167 -14.84 -13.99 -4.88
CA ILE A 167 -14.14 -12.71 -4.79
C ILE A 167 -14.11 -12.01 -6.16
N ASP A 168 -13.77 -12.74 -7.23
CA ASP A 168 -13.57 -12.13 -8.55
C ASP A 168 -14.87 -11.57 -9.15
N SER A 169 -15.99 -12.29 -8.94
CA SER A 169 -17.31 -11.94 -9.47
C SER A 169 -18.16 -11.06 -8.53
N SER A 170 -17.66 -10.73 -7.34
CA SER A 170 -18.41 -9.89 -6.38
C SER A 170 -18.42 -8.43 -6.81
N ASP A 171 -19.62 -7.89 -7.01
CA ASP A 171 -19.86 -6.46 -7.27
C ASP A 171 -19.65 -5.58 -6.01
N LYS A 172 -19.61 -6.18 -4.82
CA LYS A 172 -19.39 -5.46 -3.55
C LYS A 172 -17.91 -5.23 -3.26
N LEU A 173 -17.04 -6.03 -3.88
CA LEU A 173 -15.60 -5.95 -3.70
C LEU A 173 -14.94 -5.05 -4.75
N LEU A 174 -14.17 -4.10 -4.26
CA LEU A 174 -13.56 -3.04 -5.03
C LEU A 174 -12.12 -3.42 -5.41
N SER A 175 -11.71 -3.06 -6.63
CA SER A 175 -10.29 -2.97 -6.95
C SER A 175 -9.64 -1.82 -6.16
N LEU A 176 -8.31 -1.79 -6.12
CA LEU A 176 -7.58 -0.68 -5.48
C LEU A 176 -8.02 0.68 -6.05
N ASP A 177 -8.08 0.81 -7.38
CA ASP A 177 -8.47 2.07 -8.02
C ASP A 177 -9.91 2.48 -7.67
N GLN A 178 -10.83 1.51 -7.58
CA GLN A 178 -12.21 1.78 -7.19
C GLN A 178 -12.33 2.19 -5.72
N TYR A 179 -11.56 1.54 -4.84
CA TYR A 179 -11.49 1.88 -3.43
C TYR A 179 -10.90 3.28 -3.21
N GLU A 180 -9.80 3.62 -3.90
CA GLU A 180 -9.23 4.97 -3.81
C GLU A 180 -10.17 6.06 -4.32
N GLU A 181 -11.00 5.75 -5.32
CA GLU A 181 -12.00 6.68 -5.83
C GLU A 181 -13.15 6.88 -4.84
N SER A 182 -13.57 5.83 -4.12
CA SER A 182 -14.59 5.97 -3.09
C SER A 182 -14.12 6.88 -1.94
N LEU A 183 -12.86 6.76 -1.52
CA LEU A 183 -12.30 7.59 -0.44
C LEU A 183 -12.33 9.10 -0.72
N LYS A 184 -12.30 9.54 -1.99
CA LYS A 184 -12.32 10.97 -2.34
C LYS A 184 -13.69 11.62 -2.18
N HIS A 185 -14.74 10.81 -2.08
CA HIS A 185 -16.12 11.30 -1.96
C HIS A 185 -16.63 11.26 -0.51
N ASP A 186 -15.85 10.68 0.40
CA ASP A 186 -16.19 10.51 1.81
C ASP A 186 -15.59 11.61 2.73
N ASP A 187 -14.94 12.64 2.14
CA ASP A 187 -14.40 13.85 2.81
C ASP A 187 -15.42 15.01 2.94
#